data_AF-A0A1S9M228-F1
#
_entry.id   AF-A0A1S9M228-F1
#
_cell.length_a   1.000
_cell.length_b   1.000
_cell.length_c   1.000
_cell.angle_alpha   90.00
_cell.angle_beta   90.00
_cell.angle_gamma   90.00
#
_symmetry.space_group_name_H-M   'P 1'
#
loop_
_entity.id
_entity.type
_entity.pdbx_description
1 polymer ?
#
loop_
_entity_poly.entity_id
_entity_poly.type
_entity_poly.pdbx_seq_one_letter_code
_entity_poly.pdbx_strand_id
1 'polypeptide(L)'
;MFNIRFNLKIILYTFLFILHLIIIWFIYCCFTNRNQKTLHYYDYTYTKINNNQYLENRQIVAKIAYLGLEQFFLGLKDNTFKDTYQIFLKSEKPPLDMEIIMEKILNQKLDTAYPFLIQSTIDFLSKKINKRISLIIEIKNSDQTTFSLDFNSLCEIIDSSILKLKMKNFNNIHFYIKEYNDTPGDGYCFFHALKYLLDETIPNWLDLINEDLKKTPIKVNIKNYK
;
A
#
# COMPACT_ATOMS: atom_id res chain seq x y z
N MET A 1 -15.85 -3.31 -69.36
CA MET A 1 -16.22 -2.41 -68.23
C MET A 1 -16.71 -3.20 -67.01
N PHE A 2 -16.05 -4.32 -66.69
CA PHE A 2 -16.41 -5.22 -65.59
C PHE A 2 -15.10 -5.54 -64.84
N ASN A 3 -14.89 -4.91 -63.68
CA ASN A 3 -14.14 -5.48 -62.54
C ASN A 3 -13.95 -4.51 -61.37
N ILE A 4 -14.24 -3.21 -61.53
CA ILE A 4 -14.05 -2.22 -60.46
C ILE A 4 -15.00 -2.50 -59.27
N ARG A 5 -16.26 -2.85 -59.53
CA ARG A 5 -17.24 -3.19 -58.48
C ARG A 5 -16.93 -4.49 -57.74
N PHE A 6 -16.31 -5.47 -58.41
CA PHE A 6 -15.92 -6.74 -57.80
C PHE A 6 -14.71 -6.54 -56.89
N ASN A 7 -13.71 -5.79 -57.36
CA ASN A 7 -12.53 -5.43 -56.57
C ASN A 7 -12.89 -4.59 -55.32
N LEU A 8 -13.84 -3.64 -55.44
CA LEU A 8 -14.32 -2.86 -54.29
C LEU A 8 -14.99 -3.74 -53.21
N LYS A 9 -15.77 -4.75 -53.60
CA LYS A 9 -16.37 -5.69 -52.65
C LYS A 9 -15.31 -6.53 -51.94
N ILE A 10 -14.32 -7.03 -52.68
CA ILE A 10 -13.21 -7.80 -52.09
C ILE A 10 -12.41 -6.93 -51.11
N ILE A 11 -12.09 -5.68 -51.49
CA ILE A 11 -11.40 -4.74 -50.61
C ILE A 11 -12.21 -4.47 -49.35
N LEU A 12 -13.53 -4.26 -49.46
CA LEU A 12 -14.41 -4.04 -48.32
C LEU A 12 -14.47 -5.26 -47.40
N TYR A 13 -14.60 -6.48 -47.93
CA TYR A 13 -14.59 -7.70 -47.10
C TYR A 13 -13.25 -7.92 -46.41
N THR A 14 -12.14 -7.66 -47.11
CA THR A 14 -10.79 -7.77 -46.54
C THR A 14 -10.60 -6.75 -45.41
N PHE A 15 -11.07 -5.51 -45.60
CA PHE A 15 -11.02 -4.47 -44.58
C PHE A 15 -11.86 -4.83 -43.35
N LEU A 16 -13.09 -5.31 -43.54
CA LEU A 16 -13.96 -5.75 -42.44
C LEU A 16 -13.36 -6.94 -41.68
N PHE A 17 -12.71 -7.87 -42.39
CA PHE A 17 -12.02 -9.01 -41.76
C PHE A 17 -10.83 -8.54 -40.89
N ILE A 18 -9.99 -7.64 -41.41
CA ILE A 18 -8.87 -7.07 -40.64
C ILE A 18 -9.38 -6.30 -39.43
N LEU A 19 -10.42 -5.47 -39.60
CA LEU A 19 -11.04 -4.73 -38.49
C LEU A 19 -11.55 -5.70 -37.41
N HIS A 20 -12.17 -6.81 -37.81
CA HIS A 20 -12.64 -7.82 -36.87
C HIS A 20 -11.50 -8.47 -36.09
N LEU A 21 -10.38 -8.79 -36.75
CA LEU A 21 -9.17 -9.31 -36.09
C LEU A 21 -8.57 -8.31 -35.09
N ILE A 22 -8.54 -7.02 -35.43
CA ILE A 22 -8.06 -5.97 -34.52
C ILE A 22 -8.96 -5.88 -33.27
N ILE A 23 -10.27 -5.94 -33.45
CA ILE A 23 -11.23 -5.92 -32.32
C ILE A 23 -11.02 -7.14 -31.42
N ILE A 24 -10.87 -8.35 -31.99
CA ILE A 24 -10.61 -9.57 -31.23
C ILE A 24 -9.29 -9.45 -30.45
N TRP A 25 -8.23 -8.94 -31.08
CA TRP A 25 -6.95 -8.71 -30.43
C TRP A 25 -7.06 -7.70 -29.28
N PHE A 26 -7.80 -6.60 -29.48
CA PHE A 26 -8.02 -5.60 -28.43
C PHE A 26 -8.79 -6.19 -27.24
N ILE A 27 -9.86 -6.96 -27.49
CA ILE A 27 -10.62 -7.67 -26.45
C ILE A 27 -9.71 -8.65 -25.69
N TYR A 28 -8.88 -9.42 -26.41
CA TYR A 28 -7.95 -10.36 -25.80
C TYR A 28 -6.92 -9.65 -24.91
N CYS A 29 -6.32 -8.55 -25.38
CA CYS A 29 -5.41 -7.72 -24.58
C CYS A 29 -6.08 -7.12 -23.34
N CYS A 30 -7.32 -6.64 -23.46
CA CYS A 30 -8.07 -6.14 -22.29
C CYS A 30 -8.36 -7.27 -21.28
N PHE A 31 -8.71 -8.46 -21.75
CA PHE A 31 -9.02 -9.61 -20.90
C PHE A 31 -7.78 -10.15 -20.18
N THR A 32 -6.66 -10.30 -20.88
CA THR A 32 -5.39 -10.75 -20.28
C THR A 32 -4.87 -9.77 -19.24
N ASN A 33 -4.92 -8.47 -19.51
CA ASN A 33 -4.47 -7.43 -18.57
C ASN A 33 -5.37 -7.37 -17.32
N ARG A 34 -6.69 -7.55 -17.48
CA ARG A 34 -7.62 -7.65 -16.34
C ARG A 34 -7.35 -8.90 -15.50
N ASN A 35 -7.13 -10.05 -16.15
CA ASN A 35 -6.88 -11.31 -15.46
C ASN A 35 -5.55 -11.32 -14.72
N GLN A 36 -4.50 -10.71 -15.27
CA GLN A 36 -3.21 -10.57 -14.57
C GLN A 36 -3.36 -9.77 -13.26
N LYS A 37 -4.11 -8.67 -13.29
CA LYS A 37 -4.39 -7.87 -12.07
C LYS A 37 -5.21 -8.63 -11.03
N THR A 38 -6.18 -9.44 -11.46
CA THR A 38 -6.97 -10.26 -10.53
C THR A 38 -6.21 -11.46 -9.98
N LEU A 39 -5.34 -12.08 -10.78
CA LEU A 39 -4.50 -13.21 -10.34
C LEU A 39 -3.55 -12.77 -9.23
N HIS A 40 -2.86 -11.64 -9.43
CA HIS A 40 -1.90 -11.10 -8.47
C HIS A 40 -2.55 -10.77 -7.10
N TYR A 41 -3.80 -10.32 -7.11
CA TYR A 41 -4.57 -10.07 -5.88
C TYR A 41 -4.91 -11.37 -5.11
N TYR A 42 -5.37 -12.42 -5.79
CA TYR A 42 -5.75 -13.68 -5.13
C TYR A 42 -4.55 -14.51 -4.65
N ASP A 43 -3.36 -14.26 -5.18
CA ASP A 43 -2.11 -14.88 -4.72
C ASP A 43 -1.51 -14.18 -3.50
N TYR A 44 -1.88 -12.92 -3.24
CA TYR A 44 -1.44 -12.18 -2.04
C TYR A 44 -2.26 -12.47 -0.78
N THR A 45 -3.42 -13.14 -0.90
CA THR A 45 -4.21 -13.49 0.29
C THR A 45 -3.33 -14.26 1.30
N TYR A 46 -3.13 -13.68 2.49
CA TYR A 46 -2.25 -14.23 3.54
C TYR A 46 -2.64 -15.65 3.98
N THR A 47 -3.85 -16.09 3.62
CA THR A 47 -4.33 -17.46 3.75
C THR A 47 -3.55 -18.50 2.92
N LYS A 48 -2.72 -18.08 1.95
CA LYS A 48 -1.94 -18.97 1.07
C LYS A 48 -0.41 -18.83 1.21
N ILE A 49 0.07 -17.89 2.01
CA ILE A 49 1.50 -17.62 2.17
C ILE A 49 2.12 -18.67 3.10
N ASN A 50 3.27 -19.25 2.73
CA ASN A 50 3.95 -20.19 3.61
C ASN A 50 4.57 -19.49 4.83
N ASN A 51 4.83 -20.23 5.92
CA ASN A 51 5.32 -19.63 7.17
C ASN A 51 6.61 -18.80 7.01
N ASN A 52 7.51 -19.18 6.11
CA ASN A 52 8.76 -18.46 5.89
C ASN A 52 8.53 -17.10 5.22
N GLN A 53 7.69 -17.06 4.19
CA GLN A 53 7.30 -15.83 3.51
C GLN A 53 6.51 -14.90 4.44
N TYR A 54 5.66 -15.46 5.30
CA TYR A 54 4.97 -14.68 6.33
C TYR A 54 5.96 -14.01 7.29
N LEU A 55 6.96 -14.76 7.78
CA LEU A 55 7.98 -14.24 8.67
C LEU A 55 8.83 -13.14 8.03
N GLU A 56 9.22 -13.32 6.77
CA GLU A 56 9.97 -12.32 6.02
C GLU A 56 9.15 -11.03 5.82
N ASN A 57 7.89 -11.16 5.39
CA ASN A 57 6.99 -10.03 5.25
C ASN A 57 6.79 -9.32 6.59
N ARG A 58 6.59 -10.07 7.68
CA ARG A 58 6.43 -9.50 9.02
C ARG A 58 7.65 -8.67 9.44
N GLN A 59 8.85 -9.14 9.16
CA GLN A 59 10.07 -8.38 9.44
C GLN A 59 10.14 -7.09 8.62
N ILE A 60 9.83 -7.17 7.33
CA ILE A 60 9.82 -6.00 6.45
C ILE A 60 8.83 -4.95 6.97
N VAL A 61 7.60 -5.34 7.27
CA VAL A 61 6.57 -4.40 7.72
C VAL A 61 6.86 -3.81 9.10
N ALA A 62 7.46 -4.59 10.00
CA ALA A 62 7.91 -4.07 11.29
C ALA A 62 9.03 -3.02 11.12
N LYS A 63 9.95 -3.24 10.18
CA LYS A 63 10.99 -2.26 9.85
C LYS A 63 10.41 -0.99 9.24
N ILE A 64 9.41 -1.11 8.37
CA ILE A 64 8.69 0.06 7.83
C ILE A 64 8.03 0.86 8.96
N ALA A 65 7.40 0.19 9.93
CA ALA A 65 6.84 0.85 11.11
C ALA A 65 7.91 1.63 11.90
N TYR A 66 9.09 1.03 12.11
CA TYR A 66 10.20 1.71 12.77
C TYR A 66 10.69 2.93 12.00
N LEU A 67 10.84 2.83 10.68
CA LEU A 67 11.24 3.95 9.83
C LEU A 67 10.21 5.09 9.86
N GLY A 68 8.92 4.74 9.91
CA GLY A 68 7.85 5.70 10.16
C GLY A 68 8.01 6.40 11.52
N LEU A 69 8.34 5.65 12.58
CA LEU A 69 8.60 6.23 13.90
C LEU A 69 9.84 7.16 13.89
N GLU A 70 10.91 6.79 13.20
CA GLU A 70 12.08 7.68 13.06
C GLU A 70 11.73 8.97 12.32
N GLN A 71 10.98 8.86 11.22
CA GLN A 71 10.47 10.02 10.48
C GLN A 71 9.58 10.90 11.36
N PHE A 72 8.84 10.31 12.29
CA PHE A 72 8.07 11.04 13.29
C PHE A 72 8.96 11.90 14.20
N PHE A 73 10.02 11.31 14.76
CA PHE A 73 10.97 12.06 15.59
C PHE A 73 11.72 13.14 14.81
N LEU A 74 12.02 12.91 13.52
CA LEU A 74 12.59 13.94 12.65
C LEU A 74 11.59 15.08 12.42
N GLY A 75 10.32 14.76 12.13
CA GLY A 75 9.26 15.75 11.92
C GLY A 75 9.01 16.64 13.15
N LEU A 76 9.11 16.08 14.36
CA LEU A 76 9.00 16.87 15.60
C LEU A 76 10.13 17.89 15.80
N LYS A 77 11.28 17.69 15.14
CA LYS A 77 12.43 18.61 15.18
C LYS A 77 12.40 19.63 14.03
N ASP A 78 11.56 19.40 13.02
CA ASP A 78 11.42 20.26 11.85
C ASP A 78 10.39 21.36 12.10
N ASN A 79 10.78 22.62 12.01
CA ASN A 79 9.89 23.75 12.27
C ASN A 79 8.68 23.81 11.34
N THR A 80 8.75 23.22 10.14
CA THR A 80 7.64 23.20 9.18
C THR A 80 6.58 22.16 9.56
N PHE A 81 6.99 21.03 10.15
CA PHE A 81 6.10 19.89 10.40
C PHE A 81 5.74 19.67 11.86
N LYS A 82 6.52 20.25 12.78
CA LYS A 82 6.40 20.03 14.23
C LYS A 82 4.98 20.17 14.75
N ASP A 83 4.27 21.24 14.39
CA ASP A 83 2.92 21.48 14.91
C ASP A 83 1.93 20.43 14.43
N THR A 84 1.98 20.05 13.15
CA THR A 84 1.14 18.98 12.59
C THR A 84 1.39 17.64 13.29
N TYR A 85 2.66 17.30 13.50
CA TYR A 85 3.06 16.07 14.19
C TYR A 85 2.64 16.06 15.66
N GLN A 86 2.68 17.21 16.33
CA GLN A 86 2.20 17.36 17.71
C GLN A 86 0.68 17.20 17.83
N ILE A 87 -0.10 17.61 16.82
CA ILE A 87 -1.56 17.42 16.83
C ILE A 87 -1.89 15.93 16.90
N PHE A 88 -1.21 15.09 16.11
CA PHE A 88 -1.42 13.64 16.14
C PHE A 88 -1.10 13.01 17.50
N LEU A 89 -0.10 13.51 18.23
CA LEU A 89 0.18 13.05 19.60
C LEU A 89 -0.92 13.46 20.59
N LYS A 90 -1.38 14.71 20.49
CA LYS A 90 -2.35 15.31 21.42
C LYS A 90 -3.77 14.80 21.21
N SER A 91 -4.10 14.30 20.01
CA SER A 91 -5.42 13.76 19.69
C SER A 91 -5.68 12.39 20.31
N GLU A 92 -4.63 11.68 20.74
CA GLU A 92 -4.73 10.33 21.29
C GLU A 92 -5.19 10.35 22.75
N LYS A 93 -6.16 9.49 23.06
CA LYS A 93 -6.73 9.34 24.40
C LYS A 93 -6.77 7.87 24.79
N PRO A 94 -6.02 7.44 25.82
CA PRO A 94 -5.08 8.22 26.64
C PRO A 94 -3.84 8.71 25.84
N PRO A 95 -3.08 9.69 26.37
CA PRO A 95 -1.83 10.12 25.75
C PRO A 95 -0.88 8.94 25.50
N LEU A 96 -0.25 8.94 24.34
CA LEU A 96 0.66 7.88 23.94
C LEU A 96 2.01 8.02 24.66
N ASP A 97 2.48 6.91 25.21
CA ASP A 97 3.85 6.77 25.66
C ASP A 97 4.72 6.27 24.49
N MET A 98 5.57 7.17 23.99
CA MET A 98 6.42 6.91 22.83
C MET A 98 7.49 5.86 23.12
N GLU A 99 7.94 5.69 24.37
CA GLU A 99 8.89 4.64 24.74
C GLU A 99 8.22 3.28 24.64
N ILE A 100 6.98 3.16 25.15
CA ILE A 100 6.19 1.93 25.04
C ILE A 100 5.92 1.58 23.57
N ILE A 101 5.59 2.56 22.72
CA ILE A 101 5.35 2.29 21.30
C ILE A 101 6.64 1.86 20.60
N MET A 102 7.76 2.52 20.88
CA MET A 102 9.06 2.13 20.34
C MET A 102 9.41 0.69 20.75
N GLU A 103 9.21 0.33 22.02
CA GLU A 103 9.41 -1.03 22.51
C GLU A 103 8.50 -2.04 21.78
N LYS A 104 7.20 -1.73 21.62
CA LYS A 104 6.26 -2.57 20.88
C LYS A 104 6.72 -2.81 19.44
N ILE A 105 7.23 -1.79 18.76
CA ILE A 105 7.75 -1.91 17.39
C ILE A 105 9.02 -2.79 17.37
N LEU A 106 9.99 -2.50 18.23
CA LEU A 106 11.24 -3.26 18.32
C LEU A 106 11.02 -4.73 18.65
N ASN A 107 10.02 -5.03 19.48
CA ASN A 107 9.64 -6.38 19.87
C ASN A 107 8.62 -7.05 18.94
N GLN A 108 8.21 -6.38 17.85
CA GLN A 108 7.21 -6.88 16.89
C GLN A 108 5.85 -7.22 17.52
N LYS A 109 5.42 -6.40 18.50
CA LYS A 109 4.18 -6.53 19.29
C LYS A 109 3.33 -5.25 19.24
N LEU A 110 3.24 -4.63 18.07
CA LEU A 110 2.27 -3.55 17.88
C LEU A 110 0.86 -4.16 17.91
N ASP A 111 -0.12 -3.45 18.46
CA ASP A 111 -1.51 -3.91 18.48
C ASP A 111 -2.26 -3.46 17.21
N THR A 112 -2.05 -2.21 16.82
CA THR A 112 -2.50 -1.63 15.54
C THR A 112 -1.70 -0.35 15.24
N ALA A 113 -1.80 0.16 14.02
CA ALA A 113 -1.11 1.40 13.65
C ALA A 113 -1.87 2.63 14.17
N TYR A 114 -1.15 3.47 14.92
CA TYR A 114 -1.65 4.77 15.38
C TYR A 114 -1.63 5.82 14.25
N PRO A 115 -2.54 6.80 14.23
CA PRO A 115 -2.57 7.88 13.25
C PRO A 115 -1.24 8.60 13.03
N PHE A 116 -0.51 8.91 14.09
CA PHE A 116 0.81 9.57 13.97
C PHE A 116 1.79 8.70 13.18
N LEU A 117 1.74 7.38 13.40
CA LEU A 117 2.62 6.39 12.79
C LEU A 117 2.24 6.15 11.33
N ILE A 118 0.94 6.17 11.03
CA ILE A 118 0.41 6.16 9.65
C ILE A 118 0.96 7.38 8.90
N GLN A 119 0.72 8.59 9.41
CA GLN A 119 1.17 9.83 8.76
C GLN A 119 2.68 9.84 8.54
N SER A 120 3.46 9.51 9.55
CA SER A 120 4.92 9.58 9.46
C SER A 120 5.52 8.51 8.54
N THR A 121 4.87 7.34 8.46
CA THR A 121 5.22 6.31 7.47
C THR A 121 4.92 6.78 6.05
N ILE A 122 3.78 7.44 5.83
CA ILE A 122 3.42 8.02 4.54
C ILE A 122 4.43 9.09 4.12
N ASP A 123 4.84 9.97 5.04
CA ASP A 123 5.86 10.98 4.78
C ASP A 123 7.24 10.36 4.47
N PHE A 124 7.65 9.35 5.25
CA PHE A 124 8.90 8.62 5.02
C PHE A 124 8.94 8.02 3.61
N LEU A 125 7.91 7.25 3.26
CA LEU A 125 7.83 6.59 1.97
C LEU A 125 7.76 7.59 0.84
N SER A 126 6.98 8.65 0.99
CA SER A 126 6.83 9.70 -0.03
C SER A 126 8.17 10.35 -0.38
N LYS A 127 9.01 10.62 0.63
CA LYS A 127 10.40 11.11 0.41
C LYS A 127 11.23 10.09 -0.35
N LYS A 128 11.19 8.83 0.06
CA LYS A 128 12.06 7.77 -0.50
C LYS A 128 11.71 7.39 -1.93
N ILE A 129 10.42 7.34 -2.26
CA ILE A 129 9.94 7.06 -3.61
C ILE A 129 9.84 8.30 -4.49
N ASN A 130 10.10 9.49 -3.91
CA ASN A 130 9.97 10.80 -4.55
C ASN A 130 8.61 11.00 -5.23
N LYS A 131 7.51 10.65 -4.54
CA LYS A 131 6.13 10.88 -4.99
C LYS A 131 5.23 11.30 -3.84
N ARG A 132 4.28 12.19 -4.11
CA ARG A 132 3.29 12.59 -3.10
C ARG A 132 2.28 11.46 -2.89
N ILE A 133 2.35 10.77 -1.77
CA ILE A 133 1.36 9.75 -1.42
C ILE A 133 0.11 10.42 -0.82
N SER A 134 -1.05 10.02 -1.31
CA SER A 134 -2.37 10.34 -0.76
C SER A 134 -3.05 9.01 -0.42
N LEU A 135 -3.10 8.69 0.87
CA LEU A 135 -3.70 7.47 1.39
C LEU A 135 -5.11 7.77 1.89
N ILE A 136 -6.09 7.05 1.37
CA ILE A 136 -7.49 7.10 1.83
C ILE A 136 -7.80 5.79 2.57
N ILE A 137 -8.27 5.90 3.80
CA ILE A 137 -8.68 4.77 4.63
C ILE A 137 -10.19 4.84 4.84
N GLU A 138 -10.91 3.89 4.27
CA GLU A 138 -12.35 3.71 4.49
C GLU A 138 -12.56 2.95 5.81
N ILE A 139 -13.06 3.64 6.83
CA ILE A 139 -13.37 3.06 8.14
C ILE A 139 -14.79 2.51 8.10
N LYS A 140 -14.93 1.21 8.32
CA LYS A 140 -16.21 0.51 8.46
C LYS A 140 -16.40 0.07 9.91
N ASN A 141 -17.46 0.56 10.54
CA ASN A 141 -17.80 0.19 11.90
C ASN A 141 -18.84 -0.95 11.93
N SER A 142 -18.93 -1.63 13.08
CA SER A 142 -19.89 -2.72 13.33
C SER A 142 -21.35 -2.26 13.28
N ASP A 143 -21.61 -0.98 13.54
CA ASP A 143 -22.92 -0.34 13.41
C ASP A 143 -23.25 0.06 11.96
N GLN A 144 -22.46 -0.39 10.99
CA GLN A 144 -22.58 -0.10 9.55
C GLN A 144 -22.31 1.36 9.18
N THR A 145 -21.88 2.21 10.11
CA THR A 145 -21.40 3.55 9.77
C THR A 145 -20.08 3.44 9.02
N THR A 146 -19.93 4.28 7.99
CA THR A 146 -18.73 4.32 7.16
C THR A 146 -18.27 5.77 7.02
N PHE A 147 -16.99 6.02 7.24
CA PHE A 147 -16.35 7.32 6.98
C PHE A 147 -14.96 7.11 6.38
N SER A 148 -14.36 8.18 5.85
CA SER A 148 -13.01 8.12 5.27
C SER A 148 -12.06 9.02 6.02
N LEU A 149 -10.83 8.54 6.19
CA LEU A 149 -9.70 9.32 6.70
C LEU A 149 -8.66 9.46 5.59
N ASP A 150 -8.19 10.68 5.40
CA ASP A 150 -7.21 11.01 4.37
C ASP A 150 -5.86 11.38 5.01
N PHE A 151 -4.82 10.63 4.66
CA PHE A 151 -3.44 10.88 5.03
C PHE A 151 -2.67 11.30 3.79
N ASN A 152 -2.37 12.59 3.70
CA ASN A 152 -1.60 13.15 2.60
C ASN A 152 -0.18 13.41 3.06
N SER A 153 0.80 13.04 2.24
CA SER A 153 2.19 13.38 2.49
C SER A 153 2.34 14.89 2.69
N LEU A 154 2.99 15.25 3.79
CA LEU A 154 3.32 16.62 4.17
C LEU A 154 4.60 17.09 3.46
N CYS A 155 5.39 16.16 2.94
CA CYS A 155 6.68 16.46 2.32
C CYS A 155 6.52 17.20 0.99
N GLU A 156 7.35 18.22 0.78
CA GLU A 156 7.53 18.83 -0.54
C GLU A 156 8.27 17.85 -1.44
N ILE A 157 7.69 17.58 -2.61
CA ILE A 157 8.19 16.60 -3.57
C ILE A 157 8.28 17.26 -4.93
N ILE A 158 9.40 17.04 -5.60
CA ILE A 158 9.73 17.68 -6.88
C ILE A 158 8.79 17.15 -7.99
N ASP A 159 8.46 15.87 -7.94
CA ASP A 159 7.45 15.27 -8.81
C ASP A 159 6.04 15.63 -8.32
N SER A 160 5.27 16.29 -9.18
CA SER A 160 3.88 16.67 -8.91
C SER A 160 2.90 15.50 -9.02
N SER A 161 3.36 14.32 -9.45
CA SER A 161 2.52 13.13 -9.54
C SER A 161 2.08 12.65 -8.16
N ILE A 162 0.75 12.48 -8.00
CA ILE A 162 0.14 12.02 -6.75
C ILE A 162 -0.10 10.51 -6.86
N LEU A 163 0.53 9.75 -5.96
CA LEU A 163 0.24 8.34 -5.77
C LEU A 163 -0.97 8.20 -4.85
N LYS A 164 -2.11 7.81 -5.40
CA LYS A 164 -3.34 7.57 -4.62
C LYS A 164 -3.41 6.11 -4.19
N LEU A 165 -3.38 5.88 -2.87
CA LEU A 165 -3.52 4.57 -2.25
C LEU A 165 -4.86 4.50 -1.50
N LYS A 166 -5.49 3.33 -1.52
CA LYS A 166 -6.77 3.11 -0.85
C LYS A 166 -6.76 1.79 -0.09
N MET A 167 -7.14 1.84 1.17
CA MET A 167 -7.37 0.66 2.01
C MET A 167 -8.63 0.83 2.84
N LYS A 168 -9.04 -0.24 3.49
CA LYS A 168 -10.17 -0.29 4.41
C LYS A 168 -9.66 -0.58 5.81
N ASN A 169 -10.44 -0.19 6.80
CA ASN A 169 -10.23 -0.57 8.17
C ASN A 169 -11.57 -0.95 8.83
N PHE A 170 -11.58 -2.04 9.58
CA PHE A 170 -12.73 -2.48 10.35
C PHE A 170 -12.57 -2.11 11.82
N ASN A 171 -13.55 -1.38 12.37
CA ASN A 171 -13.63 -0.96 13.77
C ASN A 171 -12.40 -0.21 14.31
N ASN A 172 -11.67 0.52 13.46
CA ASN A 172 -10.40 1.19 13.80
C ASN A 172 -9.30 0.22 14.29
N ILE A 173 -9.40 -1.08 14.00
CA ILE A 173 -8.50 -2.09 14.54
C ILE A 173 -7.74 -2.82 13.43
N HIS A 174 -8.45 -3.27 12.39
CA HIS A 174 -7.88 -4.16 11.38
C HIS A 174 -7.92 -3.54 9.98
N PHE A 175 -6.76 -3.36 9.35
CA PHE A 175 -6.61 -2.74 8.03
C PHE A 175 -6.47 -3.80 6.92
N TYR A 176 -7.16 -3.63 5.80
CA TYR A 176 -7.22 -4.60 4.70
C TYR A 176 -7.52 -3.91 3.35
N ILE A 177 -7.50 -4.66 2.24
CA ILE A 177 -7.62 -4.07 0.89
C ILE A 177 -9.06 -4.17 0.36
N LYS A 178 -9.56 -5.38 0.10
CA LYS A 178 -10.96 -5.62 -0.28
C LYS A 178 -11.67 -6.51 0.71
N GLU A 179 -11.02 -7.57 1.21
CA GLU A 179 -11.57 -8.54 2.16
C GLU A 179 -10.82 -8.50 3.50
N TYR A 180 -11.52 -8.77 4.61
CA TYR A 180 -10.95 -8.70 5.96
C TYR A 180 -9.68 -9.58 6.12
N ASN A 181 -9.63 -10.72 5.43
CA ASN A 181 -8.52 -11.67 5.50
C ASN A 181 -7.36 -11.36 4.53
N ASP A 182 -7.37 -10.20 3.86
CA ASP A 182 -6.28 -9.77 2.97
C ASP A 182 -4.97 -9.49 3.72
N THR A 183 -5.05 -9.28 5.04
CA THR A 183 -3.90 -9.01 5.90
C THR A 183 -4.03 -9.84 7.18
N PRO A 184 -2.91 -10.19 7.82
CA PRO A 184 -2.92 -10.94 9.07
C PRO A 184 -3.30 -10.02 10.25
N GLY A 185 -4.05 -10.56 11.21
CA GLY A 185 -4.36 -9.88 12.48
C GLY A 185 -3.21 -9.94 13.50
N ASP A 186 -1.99 -9.61 13.07
CA ASP A 186 -0.77 -9.66 13.90
C ASP A 186 -0.35 -8.31 14.49
N GLY A 187 -1.25 -7.33 14.36
CA GLY A 187 -1.09 -5.93 14.76
C GLY A 187 -0.26 -5.06 13.82
N TYR A 188 0.26 -5.64 12.72
CA TYR A 188 0.91 -4.92 11.63
C TYR A 188 0.05 -4.88 10.35
N CYS A 189 -1.25 -5.18 10.44
CA CYS A 189 -2.18 -5.25 9.31
C CYS A 189 -2.18 -3.98 8.43
N PHE A 190 -2.01 -2.78 9.03
CA PHE A 190 -1.82 -1.54 8.28
C PHE A 190 -0.61 -1.60 7.35
N PHE A 191 0.55 -2.01 7.87
CA PHE A 191 1.80 -2.04 7.13
C PHE A 191 1.79 -3.16 6.09
N HIS A 192 1.13 -4.29 6.37
CA HIS A 192 0.88 -5.34 5.39
C HIS A 192 0.01 -4.86 4.22
N ALA A 193 -1.06 -4.11 4.51
CA ALA A 193 -1.90 -3.49 3.50
C ALA A 193 -1.12 -2.44 2.69
N LEU A 194 -0.34 -1.60 3.36
CA LEU A 194 0.46 -0.56 2.71
C LEU A 194 1.52 -1.17 1.79
N LYS A 195 2.26 -2.18 2.27
CA LYS A 195 3.23 -2.94 1.46
C LYS A 195 2.57 -3.50 0.20
N TYR A 196 1.41 -4.16 0.35
CA TYR A 196 0.66 -4.68 -0.79
C TYR A 196 0.36 -3.60 -1.83
N LEU A 197 -0.21 -2.48 -1.37
CA LEU A 197 -0.58 -1.39 -2.26
C LEU A 197 0.62 -0.79 -3.00
N LEU A 198 1.78 -0.73 -2.36
CA LEU A 198 3.02 -0.27 -2.99
C LEU A 198 3.57 -1.30 -3.98
N ASP A 199 3.55 -2.59 -3.64
CA ASP A 199 3.96 -3.68 -4.54
C ASP A 199 3.13 -3.66 -5.84
N GLU A 200 1.82 -3.36 -5.75
CA GLU A 200 0.92 -3.23 -6.91
C GLU A 200 1.14 -1.95 -7.75
N THR A 201 1.64 -0.88 -7.14
CA THR A 201 1.62 0.46 -7.76
C THR A 201 2.99 0.97 -8.19
N ILE A 202 4.06 0.55 -7.50
CA ILE A 202 5.43 0.99 -7.77
C ILE A 202 6.34 -0.24 -7.77
N PRO A 203 6.68 -0.76 -8.96
CA PRO A 203 7.63 -1.87 -9.06
C PRO A 203 8.95 -1.54 -8.36
N ASN A 204 9.48 -2.49 -7.60
CA ASN A 204 10.79 -2.40 -6.92
C ASN A 204 10.91 -1.23 -5.93
N TRP A 205 9.81 -0.70 -5.39
CA TRP A 205 9.87 0.39 -4.39
C TRP A 205 10.68 0.02 -3.14
N LEU A 206 10.71 -1.27 -2.77
CA LEU A 206 11.51 -1.78 -1.65
C LEU A 206 13.02 -1.52 -1.84
N ASP A 207 13.52 -1.52 -3.09
CA ASP A 207 14.92 -1.24 -3.37
C ASP A 207 15.30 0.19 -2.98
N LEU A 208 14.36 1.13 -3.09
CA LEU A 208 14.54 2.53 -2.73
C LEU A 208 14.70 2.76 -1.22
N ILE A 209 14.30 1.78 -0.40
CA ILE A 209 14.43 1.83 1.06
C ILE A 209 15.30 0.71 1.64
N ASN A 210 15.94 -0.10 0.79
CA ASN A 210 16.67 -1.30 1.23
C ASN A 210 17.81 -0.97 2.20
N GLU A 211 18.52 0.13 1.97
CA GLU A 211 19.57 0.57 2.89
C GLU A 211 19.02 0.94 4.27
N ASP A 212 17.87 1.60 4.32
CA ASP A 212 17.21 1.97 5.57
C ASP A 212 16.75 0.69 6.31
N LEU A 213 16.15 -0.27 5.59
CA LEU A 213 15.74 -1.57 6.12
C LEU A 213 16.90 -2.38 6.71
N LYS A 214 18.11 -2.26 6.14
CA LYS A 214 19.32 -2.94 6.65
C LYS A 214 19.83 -2.31 7.96
N LYS A 215 19.63 -1.01 8.15
CA LYS A 215 20.08 -0.26 9.33
C LYS A 215 19.11 -0.34 10.50
N THR A 216 17.86 -0.77 10.27
CA THR A 216 16.84 -0.88 11.31
C THR A 216 17.17 -1.95 12.37
N PRO A 217 17.15 -1.63 13.68
CA PRO A 217 17.63 -2.52 14.76
C PRO A 217 16.63 -3.61 15.21
N ILE A 218 15.64 -3.96 14.40
CA ILE A 218 14.63 -4.97 14.78
C ILE A 218 15.27 -6.37 14.81
N LYS A 219 15.26 -6.99 15.99
CA LYS A 219 15.79 -8.34 16.21
C LYS A 219 14.72 -9.39 15.88
N VAL A 220 15.12 -10.43 15.15
CA VAL A 220 14.24 -11.57 14.86
C VAL A 220 14.13 -12.43 16.11
N ASN A 221 12.95 -12.47 16.74
CA ASN A 221 12.68 -13.43 17.80
C ASN A 221 11.93 -14.64 17.22
N ILE A 222 12.69 -15.64 16.76
CA ILE A 222 12.19 -16.85 16.09
C ILE A 222 11.36 -17.74 17.06
N LYS A 223 11.45 -17.51 18.38
CA LYS A 223 10.84 -18.39 19.40
C LYS A 223 9.31 -18.40 19.44
N ASN A 224 8.63 -17.44 18.80
CA ASN A 224 7.17 -17.28 18.90
C ASN A 224 6.37 -17.84 17.71
N TYR A 225 7.02 -18.55 16.78
CA TYR A 225 6.38 -18.99 15.52
C TYR A 225 6.49 -20.51 15.27
N LYS A 226 6.57 -21.30 16.35
CA LYS A 226 6.43 -22.76 16.29
C LYS A 226 5.01 -23.19 16.59
#